data_AF-A0A6V8KN44-F1
#
_entry.id   AF-A0A6V8KN44-F1
#
_cell.length_a   1.000
_cell.length_b   1.000
_cell.length_c   1.000
_cell.angle_alpha   90.00
_cell.angle_beta   90.00
_cell.angle_gamma   90.00
#
_symmetry.space_group_name_H-M   'P 1'
#
loop_
_entity.id
_entity.type
_entity.pdbx_description
1 polymer ?
#
loop_
_entity_poly.entity_id
_entity_poly.type
_entity_poly.pdbx_seq_one_letter_code
_entity_poly.pdbx_strand_id
1 'polypeptide(L)'
;MHQGASPVGQIAGTMCRHVELLTEAMDGERDACTDFRKHVAWYLAGFPVGADLRRGLAVISSRVELADLLGQLDPEGPFPVDTLGRPRGRTDLPGKVFLPDGWLADRGGEAVPEGGELPGSGG
;
A
#
# COMPACT_ATOMS: atom_id res chain seq x y z
N MET A 1 24.88 1.68 13.15
CA MET A 1 23.72 1.57 14.05
C MET A 1 22.54 1.15 13.19
N HIS A 2 22.22 -0.15 13.13
CA HIS A 2 21.05 -0.61 12.40
C HIS A 2 19.81 -0.04 13.11
N GLN A 3 19.09 0.85 12.42
CA GLN A 3 17.80 1.34 12.88
C GLN A 3 16.87 0.13 12.96
N GLY A 4 16.66 -0.35 14.19
CA GLY A 4 15.79 -1.48 14.50
C GLY A 4 14.41 -1.21 13.92
N ALA A 5 13.84 -2.24 13.31
CA ALA A 5 12.57 -2.15 12.64
C ALA A 5 11.50 -1.48 13.53
N SER A 6 10.74 -0.56 12.95
CA SER A 6 9.76 0.26 13.65
C SER A 6 8.75 -0.62 14.40
N PRO A 7 8.61 -0.50 15.73
CA PRO A 7 7.58 -1.24 16.46
C PRO A 7 6.18 -0.80 16.01
N VAL A 8 5.17 -1.66 16.22
CA VAL A 8 3.77 -1.40 15.83
C VAL A 8 3.28 -0.03 16.29
N GLY A 9 3.69 0.44 17.47
CA GLY A 9 3.34 1.77 17.97
C GLY A 9 3.80 2.93 17.07
N GLN A 10 4.97 2.81 16.45
CA GLN A 10 5.47 3.82 15.51
C GLN A 10 4.67 3.83 14.20
N ILE A 11 4.21 2.66 13.76
CA ILE A 11 3.32 2.53 12.60
C ILE A 11 1.96 3.14 12.89
N ALA A 12 1.38 2.86 14.06
CA ALA A 12 0.14 3.47 14.51
C ALA A 12 0.25 5.01 14.56
N GLY A 13 1.35 5.55 15.10
CA GLY A 13 1.62 6.99 15.07
C GLY A 13 1.69 7.56 13.64
N THR A 14 2.33 6.83 12.72
CA THR A 14 2.41 7.21 11.30
C THR A 14 1.04 7.23 10.63
N MET A 15 0.20 6.24 10.93
CA MET A 15 -1.18 6.16 10.44
C MET A 15 -2.02 7.35 10.93
N CYS A 16 -1.92 7.71 12.22
CA CYS A 16 -2.58 8.90 12.76
C CYS A 16 -2.12 10.19 12.09
N ARG A 17 -0.80 10.36 11.90
CA ARG A 17 -0.25 11.53 11.21
C ARG A 17 -0.70 11.62 9.75
N HIS A 18 -0.86 10.49 9.07
CA HIS A 18 -1.36 10.46 7.70
C HIS A 18 -2.80 10.99 7.59
N VAL A 19 -3.71 10.51 8.46
CA VAL A 19 -5.08 11.05 8.47
C VAL A 19 -5.11 12.51 8.84
N GLU A 20 -4.29 12.95 9.78
CA GLU A 20 -4.16 14.37 10.11
C GLU A 20 -3.77 15.21 8.89
N LEU A 21 -2.74 14.80 8.15
CA LEU A 21 -2.29 15.49 6.94
C LEU A 21 -3.34 15.48 5.82
N LEU A 22 -4.09 14.38 5.65
CA LEU A 22 -5.19 14.33 4.70
C LEU A 22 -6.32 15.29 5.11
N THR A 23 -6.64 15.38 6.41
CA THR A 23 -7.63 16.34 6.92
C THR A 23 -7.18 17.78 6.71
N GLU A 24 -5.88 18.09 6.82
CA GLU A 24 -5.33 19.42 6.50
C GLU A 24 -5.45 19.75 4.99
N ALA A 25 -5.37 18.75 4.11
CA ALA A 25 -5.37 18.92 2.66
C ALA A 25 -6.76 18.84 2.00
N MET A 26 -7.78 18.35 2.70
CA MET A 26 -9.11 18.07 2.16
C MET A 26 -10.20 18.88 2.89
N ASP A 27 -11.38 18.96 2.29
CA ASP A 27 -12.52 19.75 2.80
C ASP A 27 -13.22 19.14 4.05
N GLY A 28 -12.69 18.05 4.61
CA GLY A 28 -13.23 17.46 5.83
C GLY A 28 -12.58 16.16 6.31
N GLU A 29 -12.66 15.92 7.62
CA GLU A 29 -12.09 14.74 8.29
C GLU A 29 -12.69 13.41 7.76
N ARG A 30 -13.98 13.40 7.45
CA ARG A 30 -14.66 12.19 6.96
C ARG A 30 -14.15 11.74 5.58
N ASP A 31 -13.84 12.70 4.72
CA ASP A 31 -13.29 12.45 3.39
C ASP A 31 -11.83 12.00 3.49
N ALA A 32 -11.04 12.64 4.37
CA ALA A 32 -9.69 12.20 4.72
C ALA A 32 -9.65 10.76 5.25
N CYS A 33 -10.58 10.41 6.15
CA CYS A 33 -10.71 9.03 6.64
C CYS A 33 -11.08 8.06 5.52
N THR A 34 -12.01 8.45 4.64
CA THR A 34 -12.42 7.62 3.49
C THR A 34 -11.27 7.38 2.52
N ASP A 35 -10.46 8.40 2.25
CA ASP A 35 -9.26 8.29 1.44
C ASP A 35 -8.20 7.39 2.11
N PHE A 36 -7.98 7.59 3.41
CA PHE A 36 -7.00 6.84 4.17
C PHE A 36 -7.26 5.33 4.19
N ARG A 37 -8.52 4.87 4.21
CA ARG A 37 -8.90 3.43 4.25
C ARG A 37 -8.18 2.59 3.18
N LYS A 38 -7.85 3.19 2.03
CA LYS A 38 -7.07 2.57 0.93
C LYS A 38 -5.70 2.04 1.38
N HIS A 39 -5.11 2.70 2.37
CA HIS A 39 -3.74 2.48 2.83
C HIS A 39 -3.63 1.50 4.02
N VAL A 40 -4.73 1.25 4.73
CA VAL A 40 -4.75 0.44 5.98
C VAL A 40 -4.14 -0.95 5.76
N ALA A 41 -4.51 -1.63 4.68
CA ALA A 41 -4.03 -2.96 4.36
C ALA A 41 -2.50 -2.99 4.14
N TRP A 42 -1.92 -1.90 3.62
CA TRP A 42 -0.48 -1.79 3.38
C TRP A 42 0.29 -1.56 4.68
N TYR A 43 -0.21 -0.72 5.57
CA TYR A 43 0.41 -0.48 6.88
C TYR A 43 0.46 -1.74 7.74
N LEU A 44 -0.61 -2.54 7.72
CA LEU A 44 -0.75 -3.70 8.61
C LEU A 44 -0.42 -5.03 7.90
N ALA A 45 0.23 -4.97 6.74
CA ALA A 45 0.66 -6.17 6.02
C ALA A 45 1.70 -6.95 6.84
N GLY A 46 1.45 -8.24 7.07
CA GLY A 46 2.32 -9.12 7.86
C GLY A 46 2.18 -8.99 9.38
N PHE A 47 1.53 -7.94 9.89
CA PHE A 47 1.29 -7.80 11.33
C PHE A 47 0.16 -8.72 11.83
N PRO A 48 0.27 -9.30 13.04
CA PRO A 48 -0.74 -10.14 13.65
C PRO A 48 -1.92 -9.30 14.16
N VAL A 49 -2.68 -8.72 13.24
CA VAL A 49 -3.86 -7.91 13.55
C VAL A 49 -5.12 -8.74 13.31
N GLY A 50 -5.94 -8.87 14.36
CA GLY A 50 -7.20 -9.62 14.33
C GLY A 50 -8.21 -9.11 13.29
N ALA A 51 -9.06 -10.01 12.80
CA ALA A 51 -10.03 -9.71 11.74
C ALA A 51 -10.99 -8.58 12.11
N ASP A 52 -11.43 -8.55 13.37
CA ASP A 52 -12.38 -7.54 13.87
C ASP A 52 -11.77 -6.14 13.84
N LEU A 53 -10.52 -6.01 14.28
CA LEU A 53 -9.81 -4.74 14.25
C LEU A 53 -9.53 -4.28 12.82
N ARG A 54 -9.17 -5.21 11.92
CA ARG A 54 -9.04 -4.90 10.48
C ARG A 54 -10.36 -4.41 9.87
N ARG A 55 -11.49 -5.02 10.25
CA ARG A 55 -12.82 -4.57 9.78
C ARG A 55 -13.17 -3.18 10.31
N GLY A 56 -12.91 -2.90 11.58
CA GLY A 56 -13.09 -1.56 12.16
C GLY A 56 -12.25 -0.51 11.43
N LEU A 57 -10.96 -0.78 11.26
CA LEU A 57 -10.04 0.12 10.56
C LEU A 57 -10.43 0.37 9.09
N ALA A 58 -11.10 -0.59 8.44
CA ALA A 58 -11.57 -0.45 7.07
C ALA A 58 -12.78 0.50 6.90
N VAL A 59 -13.46 0.87 7.99
CA VAL A 59 -14.68 1.70 7.95
C VAL A 59 -14.61 2.99 8.76
N ILE A 60 -13.44 3.31 9.33
CA ILE A 60 -13.22 4.50 10.18
C ILE A 60 -13.73 5.80 9.55
N SER A 61 -14.25 6.70 10.36
CA SER A 61 -14.88 7.93 9.90
C SER A 61 -14.40 9.19 10.63
N SER A 62 -13.55 9.05 11.64
CA SER A 62 -12.93 10.15 12.38
C SER A 62 -11.51 9.82 12.86
N ARG A 63 -10.71 10.84 13.20
CA ARG A 63 -9.38 10.65 13.79
C ARG A 63 -9.42 10.00 15.16
N VAL A 64 -10.47 10.28 15.94
CA VAL A 64 -10.68 9.67 17.27
C VAL A 64 -10.91 8.17 17.13
N GLU A 65 -11.82 7.76 16.25
CA GLU A 65 -12.09 6.34 15.99
C GLU A 65 -10.83 5.59 15.50
N LEU A 66 -10.02 6.23 14.64
CA LEU A 66 -8.72 5.68 14.24
C LEU A 66 -7.81 5.47 15.45
N ALA A 67 -7.65 6.49 16.29
CA ALA A 67 -6.77 6.42 17.46
C ALA A 67 -7.23 5.33 18.46
N ASP A 68 -8.53 5.21 18.69
CA ASP A 68 -9.13 4.21 19.60
C ASP A 68 -8.89 2.78 19.09
N LEU A 69 -9.03 2.54 17.78
CA LEU A 69 -8.75 1.24 17.18
C LEU A 69 -7.26 0.92 17.19
N LEU A 70 -6.40 1.88 16.83
CA LEU A 70 -4.96 1.67 16.85
C LEU A 70 -4.42 1.48 18.26
N GLY A 71 -5.05 2.08 19.28
CA GLY A 71 -4.71 1.88 20.68
C GLY A 71 -4.96 0.46 21.21
N GLN A 72 -5.71 -0.38 20.47
CA GLN A 72 -5.90 -1.80 20.80
C GLN A 72 -4.74 -2.69 20.32
N LEU A 73 -3.83 -2.16 19.51
CA LEU A 73 -2.65 -2.89 19.07
C LEU A 73 -1.62 -2.97 20.20
N ASP A 74 -0.87 -4.07 20.24
CA ASP A 74 0.33 -4.17 21.09
C ASP A 74 1.42 -3.24 20.53
N PRO A 75 1.79 -2.15 21.25
CA PRO A 75 2.74 -1.17 20.74
C PRO A 75 4.14 -1.76 20.56
N GLU A 76 4.51 -2.77 21.33
CA GLU A 76 5.81 -3.46 21.29
C GLU A 76 5.80 -4.66 20.32
N GLY A 77 4.70 -4.86 19.59
CA GLY A 77 4.55 -5.92 18.61
C GLY A 77 5.72 -5.90 17.60
N PRO A 78 6.33 -7.05 17.29
CA PRO A 78 7.51 -7.11 16.44
C PRO A 78 7.16 -6.73 15.00
N PHE A 79 8.09 -6.05 14.34
CA PHE A 79 7.99 -5.78 12.91
C PHE A 79 8.12 -7.10 12.12
N PRO A 80 7.25 -7.37 11.14
CA PRO A 80 7.12 -8.68 10.51
C PRO A 80 8.16 -8.89 9.40
N VAL A 81 9.45 -8.86 9.78
CA VAL A 81 10.60 -8.95 8.88
C VAL A 81 10.55 -10.17 7.95
N ASP A 82 10.02 -11.30 8.42
CA ASP A 82 9.92 -12.56 7.65
C ASP A 82 8.85 -12.53 6.55
N THR A 83 7.94 -11.55 6.63
CA THR A 83 6.80 -11.38 5.71
C THR A 83 7.05 -10.21 4.77
N LEU A 84 7.82 -9.21 5.21
CA LEU A 84 8.24 -8.07 4.39
C LEU A 84 9.25 -8.50 3.33
N GLY A 85 9.02 -8.06 2.10
CA GLY A 85 9.87 -8.43 0.96
C GLY A 85 9.60 -9.82 0.40
N ARG A 86 8.67 -10.61 0.98
CA ARG A 86 8.20 -11.81 0.29
C ARG A 86 7.58 -11.41 -1.05
N PRO A 87 7.91 -12.13 -2.13
CA PRO A 87 7.33 -11.85 -3.43
C PRO A 87 5.80 -11.86 -3.35
N ARG A 88 5.19 -10.78 -3.83
CA ARG A 88 3.74 -10.73 -4.02
C ARG A 88 3.45 -11.22 -5.44
N GLY A 89 2.61 -12.24 -5.56
CA GLY A 89 2.22 -12.79 -6.86
C GLY A 89 3.15 -13.92 -7.35
N ARG A 90 3.14 -14.13 -8.67
CA ARG A 90 3.86 -15.24 -9.31
C ARG A 90 5.37 -15.07 -9.13
N THR A 91 6.01 -16.13 -8.68
CA THR A 91 7.45 -16.23 -8.41
C THR A 91 8.18 -17.15 -9.36
N ASP A 92 7.46 -17.67 -10.35
CA ASP A 92 8.06 -18.38 -11.46
C ASP A 92 8.91 -17.44 -12.32
N LEU A 93 9.78 -18.02 -13.14
CA LEU A 93 10.59 -17.26 -14.07
C LEU A 93 9.66 -16.45 -14.99
N PRO A 94 9.91 -15.14 -15.17
CA PRO A 94 9.11 -14.35 -16.07
C PRO A 94 9.12 -14.99 -17.46
N GLY A 95 7.93 -15.10 -18.06
CA GLY A 95 7.79 -15.52 -19.45
C GLY A 95 8.64 -14.63 -20.35
N LYS A 96 9.07 -15.16 -21.50
CA LYS A 96 9.80 -14.35 -22.48
C LYS A 96 8.91 -13.22 -22.97
N VAL A 97 9.25 -11.98 -22.61
CA VAL A 97 8.57 -10.77 -23.10
C VAL A 97 9.13 -10.43 -24.47
N PHE A 98 8.24 -10.13 -25.42
CA PHE A 98 8.59 -9.65 -26.76
C PHE A 98 8.12 -8.21 -26.90
N LEU A 99 8.98 -7.35 -27.45
CA LEU A 99 8.60 -6.02 -27.87
C LEU A 99 8.14 -6.09 -29.34
N PRO A 100 7.19 -5.24 -29.77
CA PRO A 100 6.89 -5.06 -31.18
C PRO A 100 8.15 -4.68 -31.98
N ASP A 101 8.21 -5.10 -33.24
CA ASP A 101 9.31 -4.77 -34.13
C ASP A 101 9.48 -3.25 -34.25
N GLY A 102 10.73 -2.78 -34.15
CA GLY A 102 11.06 -1.34 -34.23
C GLY A 102 10.87 -0.53 -32.94
N TRP A 103 10.32 -1.10 -31.86
CA TRP A 103 10.03 -0.36 -30.61
C TRP A 103 11.25 0.31 -29.97
N LEU A 104 12.44 -0.32 -30.03
CA LEU A 104 13.67 0.26 -29.48
C LEU A 104 14.37 1.26 -30.43
N ALA A 105 13.90 1.38 -31.67
CA ALA A 105 14.53 2.25 -32.67
C ALA A 105 14.28 3.74 -32.38
N ASP A 106 13.18 4.07 -31.70
CA ASP A 106 12.88 5.41 -31.22
C ASP A 106 12.25 5.36 -29.82
N ARG A 107 13.06 5.64 -28.80
CA ARG A 107 12.61 5.66 -27.39
C ARG A 107 11.91 6.96 -26.99
N GLY A 108 11.90 7.97 -27.86
CA GLY A 108 11.28 9.28 -27.63
C GLY A 108 10.11 9.59 -28.54
N GLY A 109 9.80 8.72 -29.50
CA GLY A 109 8.70 8.87 -30.42
C GLY A 109 7.35 8.71 -29.73
N GLU A 110 6.47 9.68 -29.91
CA GLU A 110 5.06 9.60 -29.48
C GLU A 110 4.20 8.72 -30.40
N ALA A 111 4.79 8.17 -31.46
CA ALA A 111 4.10 7.31 -32.41
C ALA A 111 3.77 5.95 -31.77
N VAL A 112 2.48 5.61 -31.72
CA VAL A 112 2.04 4.27 -31.34
C VAL A 112 2.47 3.29 -32.44
N PRO A 113 3.28 2.27 -32.15
CA PRO A 113 3.70 1.30 -33.15
C PRO A 113 2.49 0.49 -33.66
N GLU A 114 2.47 0.20 -34.95
CA GLU A 114 1.47 -0.71 -35.55
C GLU A 114 1.51 -2.07 -34.85
N GLY A 115 0.36 -2.54 -34.38
CA GLY A 115 0.23 -3.81 -33.66
C GLY A 115 0.25 -3.72 -32.13
N GLY A 116 0.42 -2.53 -31.54
CA GLY A 116 0.30 -2.34 -30.08
C GLY A 116 -1.11 -2.62 -29.50
N GLU A 117 -2.14 -2.60 -30.34
CA GLU A 117 -3.53 -2.94 -29.97
C GLU A 117 -3.89 -4.42 -30.17
N LEU A 118 -2.92 -5.27 -30.54
CA LEU A 118 -3.20 -6.68 -30.76
C LEU A 118 -3.60 -7.37 -29.44
N PRO A 119 -4.63 -8.23 -29.43
CA PRO A 119 -5.16 -8.87 -28.22
C PRO A 119 -4.16 -9.72 -27.40
N GLY A 120 -2.97 -10.00 -27.95
CA GLY A 120 -1.89 -10.78 -27.31
C GLY A 120 -0.68 -9.95 -26.86
N SER A 121 -0.76 -8.62 -26.90
CA SER A 121 0.33 -7.73 -26.46
C SER A 121 0.46 -7.65 -24.92
N GLY A 122 -0.51 -8.17 -24.17
CA GLY A 122 -0.44 -8.29 -22.72
C GLY A 122 0.16 -9.63 -22.34
N GLY A 123 1.33 -9.62 -21.70
CA GLY A 123 1.85 -10.78 -20.97
C GLY A 123 0.99 -11.15 -19.76
#